data_AF-A0A3M2T8A2-F1
#
_entry.id   AF-A0A3M2T8A2-F1
#
_cell.length_a   1.000
_cell.length_b   1.000
_cell.length_c   1.000
_cell.angle_alpha   90.00
_cell.angle_beta   90.00
_cell.angle_gamma   90.00
#
_symmetry.space_group_name_H-M   'P 1'
#
loop_
_entity.id
_entity.type
_entity.pdbx_description
1 polymer ?
#
loop_
_entity_poly.entity_id
_entity_poly.type
_entity_poly.pdbx_seq_one_letter_code
_entity_poly.pdbx_strand_id
1 'polypeptide(L)' 'MKKVLSRAVIGTTGGWRDSHRMSDAVERGDVDIIGLGRPLREDSDFVSEALRRQVRRSNL' A
#
# COMPACT_ATOMS: atom_id res chain seq x y z
N MET A 1 -23.22 4.96 7.31
CA MET A 1 -21.95 5.65 7.63
C MET A 1 -22.24 7.10 8.02
N LYS A 2 -21.74 7.62 9.16
CA LYS A 2 -21.89 9.05 9.51
C LYS A 2 -21.22 9.92 8.43
N LYS A 3 -21.82 11.05 8.05
CA LYS A 3 -21.36 12.02 7.03
C LYS A 3 -19.89 12.48 7.16
N VAL A 4 -19.29 12.30 8.34
CA VAL A 4 -17.87 12.59 8.62
C VAL A 4 -16.93 11.57 7.96
N LEU A 5 -17.32 10.29 7.89
CA LEU A 5 -16.48 9.24 7.31
C LEU A 5 -16.48 9.29 5.77
N SER A 6 -17.45 9.95 5.13
CA SER A 6 -17.50 10.06 3.67
C SER A 6 -16.43 11.00 3.08
N ARG A 7 -15.65 11.67 3.93
CA ARG A 7 -14.50 12.50 3.56
C ARG A 7 -13.22 12.08 4.29
N ALA A 8 -13.28 10.98 5.04
CA ALA A 8 -12.13 10.50 5.76
C ALA A 8 -11.17 9.82 4.77
N VAL A 9 -9.90 10.20 4.85
CA VAL A 9 -8.80 9.48 4.19
C VAL A 9 -8.55 8.20 4.99
N ILE A 10 -8.63 7.05 4.32
CA ILE A 10 -8.43 5.73 4.88
C ILE A 10 -6.97 5.30 4.65
N GLY A 11 -6.17 5.38 5.70
CA GLY A 11 -4.81 4.84 5.73
C GLY A 11 -4.77 3.48 6.41
N THR A 12 -4.06 2.51 5.82
CA THR A 12 -3.84 1.19 6.44
C THR A 12 -2.37 0.81 6.50
N THR A 13 -2.01 -0.02 7.47
CA THR A 13 -0.65 -0.57 7.62
C THR A 13 -0.73 -2.07 7.86
N GLY A 14 0.38 -2.78 7.61
CA GLY A 14 0.49 -4.22 7.86
C GLY A 14 -0.04 -5.08 6.72
N GLY A 15 0.69 -6.13 6.34
CA GLY A 15 0.29 -7.07 5.29
C GLY A 15 0.56 -6.60 3.86
N TRP A 16 0.85 -5.32 3.63
CA TRP A 16 1.28 -4.79 2.33
C TRP A 16 2.67 -5.28 1.96
N ARG A 17 2.72 -6.34 1.15
CA ARG A 17 3.95 -7.00 0.70
C ARG A 17 4.04 -7.12 -0.80
N ASP A 18 2.98 -6.77 -1.51
CA ASP A 18 2.81 -7.03 -2.94
C ASP A 18 2.36 -5.75 -3.62
N SER A 19 3.18 -5.25 -4.54
CA SER A 19 2.93 -3.98 -5.23
C SER A 19 1.66 -4.02 -6.10
N HIS A 20 1.23 -5.18 -6.61
CA HIS A 20 -0.03 -5.30 -7.34
C HIS A 20 -1.22 -5.18 -6.41
N ARG A 21 -1.20 -5.90 -5.28
CA ARG A 21 -2.30 -5.82 -4.31
C ARG A 21 -2.46 -4.42 -3.73
N MET A 22 -1.35 -3.70 -3.60
CA MET A 22 -1.35 -2.29 -3.23
C MET A 22 -2.00 -1.42 -4.31
N SER A 23 -1.63 -1.58 -5.58
CA SER A 23 -2.23 -0.85 -6.71
C SER A 23 -3.73 -1.11 -6.79
N ASP A 24 -4.13 -2.38 -6.74
CA ASP A 24 -5.53 -2.79 -6.82
C ASP A 24 -6.37 -2.17 -5.70
N ALA A 25 -5.87 -2.13 -4.47
CA ALA A 25 -6.58 -1.58 -3.32
C ALA A 25 -6.78 -0.06 -3.44
N VAL A 26 -5.79 0.66 -3.99
CA VAL A 26 -5.89 2.10 -4.24
C VAL A 26 -6.85 2.37 -5.40
N GLU A 27 -6.72 1.64 -6.51
CA GLU A 27 -7.57 1.81 -7.70
C GLU A 27 -9.05 1.51 -7.41
N ARG A 28 -9.34 0.56 -6.52
CA ARG A 28 -10.71 0.23 -6.08
C ARG A 28 -11.27 1.21 -5.05
N GLY A 29 -10.45 2.09 -4.49
CA GLY A 29 -10.83 3.00 -3.41
C GLY A 29 -11.02 2.31 -2.06
N ASP A 30 -10.42 1.13 -1.86
CA ASP A 30 -10.45 0.42 -0.57
C ASP A 30 -9.60 1.14 0.48
N VAL A 31 -8.51 1.78 0.04
CA VAL A 31 -7.59 2.58 0.85
C VAL A 31 -7.07 3.77 0.07
N ASP A 32 -6.85 4.89 0.75
CA ASP A 32 -6.23 6.08 0.18
C ASP A 32 -4.72 6.10 0.41
N ILE A 33 -4.25 5.50 1.52
CA ILE A 33 -2.84 5.51 1.92
C ILE A 33 -2.41 4.13 2.40
N ILE A 34 -1.22 3.71 1.95
CA ILE A 34 -0.57 2.46 2.35
C ILE A 34 0.70 2.78 3.13
N GLY A 35 0.76 2.35 4.40
CA GLY A 35 1.95 2.48 5.24
C GLY A 35 2.87 1.26 5.13
N LEU A 36 4.12 1.51 4.74
CA LEU A 36 5.15 0.49 4.52
C LEU A 36 6.24 0.55 5.60
N GLY A 37 6.05 -0.16 6.71
CA GLY A 37 7.08 -0.26 7.76
C GLY A 37 8.10 -1.36 7.46
N ARG A 38 7.68 -2.63 7.64
CA ARG A 38 8.54 -3.81 7.46
C ARG A 38 9.10 -3.98 6.03
N PRO A 39 8.33 -3.73 4.95
CA PRO A 39 8.88 -3.80 3.59
C PRO A 39 10.06 -2.86 3.37
N LEU A 40 9.96 -1.60 3.81
CA LEU A 40 11.05 -0.62 3.69
C LEU A 40 12.28 -0.96 4.56
N ARG A 41 12.07 -1.68 5.68
CA ARG A 41 13.17 -2.17 6.51
C ARG A 41 13.90 -3.35 5.88
N GLU A 42 13.19 -4.23 5.19
CA GLU A 42 13.77 -5.38 4.47
C GLU A 42 14.48 -4.93 3.19
N ASP A 43 13.85 -3.99 2.47
CA ASP A 43 14.26 -3.54 1.15
C ASP A 43 13.98 -2.03 1.02
N SER A 44 15.03 -1.22 1.09
CA SER A 44 14.92 0.23 0.98
C SER A 44 14.48 0.70 -0.41
N ASP A 45 14.66 -0.13 -1.44
CA ASP A 45 14.31 0.19 -2.82
C ASP A 45 12.90 -0.28 -3.20
N PHE A 46 12.19 -0.96 -2.29
CA PHE A 46 10.86 -1.52 -2.52
C PHE A 46 9.88 -0.54 -3.20
N VAL A 47 9.84 0.72 -2.75
CA VAL A 47 8.97 1.75 -3.34
C VAL A 47 9.43 2.13 -4.74
N SER A 48 10.73 2.33 -4.93
CA SER A 48 11.31 2.67 -6.23
C SER A 48 11.05 1.58 -7.26
N GLU A 49 11.15 0.31 -6.87
CA GLU A 49 10.87 -0.85 -7.71
C GLU A 49 9.38 -0.98 -8.03
N ALA A 50 8.50 -0.81 -7.02
CA ALA A 50 7.06 -0.82 -7.21
C ALA A 50 6.60 0.25 -8.22
N LEU A 51 7.18 1.47 -8.15
CA LEU A 51 6.88 2.56 -9.07
C LEU A 51 7.37 2.29 -10.51
N ARG A 52 8.43 1.50 -10.67
CA ARG A 52 8.98 1.11 -11.99
C ARG A 52 8.19 -0.02 -12.65
N ARG A 53 7.02 -0.41 -12.10
CA ARG A 53 6.21 -1.57 -12.53
C ARG A 53 6.97 -2.89 -12.49
N GLN A 54 8.02 -2.97 -11.66
CA GLN A 54 8.63 -4.25 -11.35
C GLN A 54 7.74 -4.93 -10.32
N VAL A 55 7.28 -6.13 -10.64
CA VAL A 55 6.45 -6.93 -9.72
C VAL A 55 7.30 -7.27 -8.52
N ARG A 56 6.93 -6.77 -7.33
CA ARG A 56 7.68 -7.02 -6.10
C ARG A 56 6.80 -7.65 -5.05
N ARG A 57 7.31 -8.75 -4.48
CA ARG A 57 6.73 -9.45 -3.34
C ARG A 57 7.76 -9.54 -2.23
N SER A 58 7.48 -8.93 -1.08
CA SER A 58 8.26 -9.11 0.15
C SER A 58 8.04 -10.52 0.69
N ASN A 59 9.11 -11.15 1.18
CA ASN A 59 9.12 -12.54 1.64
C ASN A 59 8.77 -12.68 3.13
N LEU A 60 8.52 -11.57 3.82
CA LEU A 60 8.11 -11.58 5.22
C LEU A 60 6.77 -12.30 5.40
#